data_AF-A0A817QW86-F1
#
_entry.id   AF-A0A817QW86-F1
#
_cell.length_a   1.000
_cell.length_b   1.000
_cell.length_c   1.000
_cell.angle_alpha   90.00
_cell.angle_beta   90.00
_cell.angle_gamma   90.00
#
_symmetry.space_group_name_H-M   'P 1'
#
loop_
_entity.id
_entity.type
_entity.pdbx_description
1 polymer ?
#
loop_
_entity_poly.entity_id
_entity_poly.type
_entity_poly.pdbx_seq_one_letter_code
_entity_poly.pdbx_strand_id
1 'polypeptide(L)'
;MPLQVRNILGKVGDELILKIQLGRTPVQDHNVRILNLLSHSKFTDKQHELGYDEIYHNYLLITIENSYGPYVLQDVLGTASQNTTASTILKLEKRLRISLKYPTIPDELIDVYDIPLTPNKPLTLNRLISVASSVDKKFYRFDVGANNTCQTFVENIIDINGLMPNIVDQTTLNALIPIDGKALISSLGRRSNIVKVATNLGAKLDKLVFDHKLKWKKSQPKEFVVLRNVNVTGSESINAIYNAALELEENAPLLLDYIPR
;
A
#
# COMPACT_ATOMS: atom_id res chain seq x y z
N MET A 1 -8.61 16.41 -2.67
CA MET A 1 -7.74 15.66 -1.73
C MET A 1 -8.35 15.63 -0.33
N PRO A 2 -8.35 14.49 0.40
CA PRO A 2 -8.88 14.41 1.78
C PRO A 2 -8.13 15.29 2.78
N LEU A 3 -8.79 15.70 3.88
CA LEU A 3 -8.21 16.58 4.91
C LEU A 3 -7.00 15.96 5.60
N GLN A 4 -7.08 14.67 5.98
CA GLN A 4 -5.96 13.94 6.58
C GLN A 4 -4.69 14.03 5.73
N VAL A 5 -4.82 13.78 4.41
CA VAL A 5 -3.69 13.85 3.48
C VAL A 5 -3.12 15.27 3.42
N ARG A 6 -3.97 16.29 3.31
CA ARG A 6 -3.53 17.70 3.32
C ARG A 6 -2.78 18.07 4.58
N ASN A 7 -3.23 17.61 5.75
CA ASN A 7 -2.59 17.91 7.03
C ASN A 7 -1.19 17.30 7.12
N ILE A 8 -1.01 16.07 6.64
CA ILE A 8 0.32 15.44 6.62
C ILE A 8 1.22 16.15 5.60
N LEU A 9 0.71 16.45 4.40
CA LEU A 9 1.48 17.21 3.40
C LEU A 9 1.87 18.61 3.86
N GLY A 10 1.03 19.29 4.64
CA GLY A 10 1.37 20.59 5.22
C GLY A 10 2.47 20.52 6.28
N LYS A 11 2.75 19.34 6.84
CA LYS A 11 3.79 19.14 7.88
C LYS A 11 5.11 18.64 7.29
N VAL A 12 5.04 17.66 6.39
CA VAL A 12 6.22 16.93 5.88
C VAL A 12 6.25 16.81 4.36
N GLY A 13 5.37 17.52 3.66
CA GLY A 13 5.23 17.39 2.20
C GLY A 13 6.46 17.86 1.42
N ASP A 14 7.21 18.82 1.97
CA ASP A 14 8.41 19.38 1.33
C ASP A 14 9.72 18.72 1.80
N GLU A 15 9.63 17.76 2.73
CA GLU A 15 10.78 16.96 3.15
C GLU A 15 11.23 16.01 2.03
N LEU A 16 12.53 15.71 2.01
CA LEU A 16 13.12 14.84 1.00
C LEU A 16 12.67 13.40 1.18
N ILE A 17 12.29 12.76 0.08
CA ILE A 17 12.08 11.32 0.02
C ILE A 17 13.45 10.64 -0.06
N LEU A 18 13.73 9.78 0.92
CA LEU A 18 14.96 9.00 1.03
C LEU A 18 14.81 7.61 0.38
N LYS A 19 13.61 7.03 0.45
CA LYS A 19 13.30 5.70 -0.09
C LYS A 19 11.85 5.60 -0.53
N ILE A 20 11.59 4.88 -1.63
CA ILE A 20 10.25 4.46 -2.04
C ILE A 20 10.26 2.94 -2.20
N GLN A 21 9.23 2.29 -1.69
CA GLN A 21 8.99 0.87 -1.88
C GLN A 21 7.54 0.64 -2.33
N LEU A 22 7.36 -0.26 -3.28
CA LEU A 22 6.06 -0.85 -3.60
C LEU A 22 5.75 -1.89 -2.54
N GLY A 23 4.64 -1.75 -1.82
CA GLY A 23 4.09 -2.81 -0.99
C GLY A 23 2.88 -3.47 -1.64
N ARG A 24 2.74 -4.77 -1.43
CA ARG A 24 1.57 -5.56 -1.85
C ARG A 24 0.92 -6.21 -0.64
N THR A 25 -0.40 -6.31 -0.68
CA THR A 25 -1.15 -7.13 0.28
C THR A 25 -2.18 -7.94 -0.50
N PRO A 26 -2.23 -9.27 -0.33
CA PRO A 26 -3.28 -10.08 -0.94
C PRO A 26 -4.66 -9.54 -0.58
N VAL A 27 -5.54 -9.44 -1.55
CA VAL A 27 -6.96 -9.17 -1.31
C VAL A 27 -7.51 -10.39 -0.58
N GLN A 28 -7.94 -10.18 0.67
CA GLN A 28 -8.34 -11.26 1.57
C GLN A 28 -9.32 -12.25 0.92
N ASP A 29 -9.14 -13.55 1.13
CA ASP A 29 -9.90 -14.64 0.52
C ASP A 29 -11.43 -14.48 0.59
N HIS A 30 -11.93 -13.83 1.64
CA HIS A 30 -13.36 -13.61 1.82
C HIS A 30 -13.97 -12.74 0.70
N ASN A 31 -13.20 -11.81 0.15
CA ASN A 31 -13.59 -10.95 -0.95
C ASN A 31 -13.79 -11.76 -2.23
N VAL A 32 -12.83 -12.63 -2.55
CA VAL A 32 -12.89 -13.55 -3.69
C VAL A 32 -14.06 -14.52 -3.54
N ARG A 33 -14.30 -15.05 -2.33
CA ARG A 33 -15.45 -15.93 -2.05
C ARG A 33 -16.80 -15.24 -2.28
N ILE A 34 -16.95 -13.98 -1.87
CA ILE A 34 -18.19 -13.22 -2.11
C ILE A 34 -18.39 -12.98 -3.61
N LEU A 35 -17.33 -12.60 -4.32
CA LEU A 35 -17.38 -12.43 -5.76
C LEU A 35 -17.76 -13.72 -6.49
N ASN A 36 -17.20 -14.85 -6.06
CA ASN A 36 -17.56 -16.17 -6.59
C ASN A 36 -18.99 -16.55 -6.27
N LEU A 37 -19.48 -16.32 -5.04
CA LEU A 37 -20.87 -16.58 -4.69
C LEU A 37 -21.82 -15.78 -5.58
N LEU A 38 -21.54 -14.50 -5.80
CA LEU A 38 -22.38 -13.61 -6.61
C LEU A 38 -22.31 -13.91 -8.11
N SER A 39 -21.17 -14.40 -8.58
CA SER A 39 -20.93 -14.69 -10.00
C SER A 39 -21.14 -16.15 -10.39
N HIS A 40 -21.42 -17.03 -9.42
CA HIS A 40 -21.38 -18.48 -9.57
C HIS A 40 -20.01 -18.96 -10.09
N SER A 41 -18.95 -18.62 -9.35
CA SER A 41 -17.53 -18.98 -9.62
C SER A 41 -16.88 -18.37 -10.86
N LYS A 42 -17.63 -17.68 -11.72
CA LYS A 42 -17.10 -17.03 -12.94
C LYS A 42 -15.97 -16.03 -12.68
N PHE A 43 -15.92 -15.44 -11.48
CA PHE A 43 -14.83 -14.56 -11.09
C PHE A 43 -13.50 -15.31 -11.04
N THR A 44 -13.44 -16.43 -10.29
CA THR A 44 -12.25 -17.28 -10.22
C THR A 44 -11.93 -17.93 -11.58
N ASP A 45 -12.94 -18.36 -12.35
CA ASP A 45 -12.69 -18.89 -13.69
C ASP A 45 -11.99 -17.84 -14.57
N LYS A 46 -12.47 -16.59 -14.54
CA LYS A 46 -11.86 -15.49 -15.30
C LYS A 46 -10.49 -15.12 -14.75
N GLN A 47 -10.29 -15.18 -13.44
CA GLN A 47 -9.01 -14.95 -12.79
C GLN A 47 -7.96 -15.97 -13.30
N HIS A 48 -8.30 -17.26 -13.34
CA HIS A 48 -7.43 -18.30 -13.90
C HIS A 48 -7.22 -18.15 -15.40
N GLU A 49 -8.27 -17.82 -16.16
CA GLU A 49 -8.18 -17.56 -17.61
C GLU A 49 -7.18 -16.44 -17.94
N LEU A 50 -7.12 -15.40 -17.08
CA LEU A 50 -6.19 -14.28 -17.21
C LEU A 50 -4.80 -14.57 -16.61
N GLY A 51 -4.58 -15.76 -16.06
CA GLY A 51 -3.29 -16.17 -15.49
C GLY A 51 -2.95 -15.51 -14.15
N TYR A 52 -3.95 -15.08 -13.38
CA TYR A 52 -3.73 -14.45 -12.07
C TYR A 52 -3.84 -15.49 -10.94
N ASP A 53 -2.74 -15.78 -10.26
CA ASP A 53 -2.76 -16.67 -9.09
C ASP A 53 -3.42 -15.99 -7.87
N GLU A 54 -3.10 -14.71 -7.66
CA GLU A 54 -3.62 -13.89 -6.56
C GLU A 54 -3.90 -12.46 -7.01
N ILE A 55 -4.85 -11.81 -6.34
CA ILE A 55 -5.18 -10.39 -6.54
C ILE A 55 -4.60 -9.60 -5.38
N TYR A 56 -3.85 -8.54 -5.67
CA TYR A 56 -3.16 -7.74 -4.67
C TYR A 56 -3.69 -6.31 -4.60
N HIS A 57 -3.61 -5.73 -3.41
CA HIS A 57 -3.73 -4.30 -3.19
C HIS A 57 -2.33 -3.69 -3.12
N ASN A 58 -2.03 -2.77 -4.04
CA ASN A 58 -0.73 -2.10 -4.07
C ASN A 58 -0.79 -0.78 -3.29
N TYR A 59 0.31 -0.44 -2.64
CA TYR A 59 0.55 0.83 -1.95
C TYR A 59 2.02 1.20 -2.07
N LEU A 60 2.34 2.47 -1.77
CA LEU A 60 3.71 2.93 -1.65
C LEU A 60 4.06 3.13 -0.18
N LEU A 61 5.20 2.62 0.23
CA LEU A 61 5.88 3.03 1.45
C LEU A 61 6.93 4.06 1.08
N ILE A 62 6.84 5.23 1.71
CA ILE A 62 7.67 6.38 1.40
C ILE A 62 8.41 6.75 2.67
N THR A 63 9.71 6.54 2.67
CA THR A 63 10.59 7.08 3.70
C THR A 63 10.91 8.51 3.35
N ILE A 64 10.53 9.43 4.23
CA ILE A 64 10.92 10.84 4.17
C ILE A 64 11.97 11.14 5.24
N GLU A 65 12.84 12.10 4.96
CA GLU A 65 13.59 12.81 5.99
C GLU A 65 12.61 13.46 6.96
N ASN A 66 12.89 13.38 8.25
CA ASN A 66 12.03 13.92 9.27
C ASN A 66 12.83 14.78 10.23
N SER A 67 12.74 16.10 10.03
CA SER A 67 13.29 17.10 10.93
C SER A 67 12.67 17.07 12.35
N TYR A 68 11.57 16.33 12.56
CA TYR A 68 10.69 16.40 13.73
C TYR A 68 10.31 15.04 14.37
N GLY A 69 10.92 13.90 14.03
CA GLY A 69 10.50 12.58 14.53
C GLY A 69 11.58 11.51 14.70
N PRO A 70 11.21 10.30 15.18
CA PRO A 70 12.15 9.25 15.59
C PRO A 70 12.89 8.60 14.40
N TYR A 71 13.99 7.90 14.67
CA TYR A 71 14.87 7.27 13.67
C TYR A 71 14.31 5.95 13.10
N VAL A 72 13.20 5.99 12.35
CA VAL A 72 12.47 4.78 11.94
C VAL A 72 13.22 3.91 10.91
N LEU A 73 14.05 4.50 10.03
CA LEU A 73 14.68 3.73 8.95
C LEU A 73 15.70 2.71 9.46
N GLN A 74 16.42 3.00 10.56
CA GLN A 74 17.46 2.11 11.07
C GLN A 74 16.89 0.92 11.86
N ASP A 75 15.81 1.13 12.62
CA ASP A 75 15.14 0.04 13.35
C ASP A 75 14.52 -0.98 12.39
N VAL A 76 14.02 -0.51 11.24
CA VAL A 76 13.42 -1.37 10.22
C VAL A 76 14.49 -2.04 9.33
N LEU A 77 15.62 -1.38 9.06
CA LEU A 77 16.68 -1.91 8.17
C LEU A 77 17.83 -2.61 8.90
N GLY A 78 17.90 -2.56 10.23
CA GLY A 78 18.93 -3.23 11.04
C GLY A 78 20.35 -2.69 10.86
N THR A 79 20.52 -1.52 10.25
CA THR A 79 21.85 -0.93 9.97
C THR A 79 22.15 0.22 10.93
N ALA A 80 22.87 -0.08 12.01
CA ALA A 80 23.47 0.94 12.87
C ALA A 80 24.72 1.53 12.18
N SER A 81 24.59 2.69 11.53
CA SER A 81 25.73 3.42 10.97
C SER A 81 25.66 4.90 11.35
N GLN A 82 26.84 5.49 11.60
CA GLN A 82 27.08 6.70 12.41
C GLN A 82 26.67 8.05 11.77
N ASN A 83 25.88 8.05 10.70
CA ASN A 83 25.35 9.28 10.07
C ASN A 83 23.83 9.14 9.94
N THR A 84 23.11 9.37 11.04
CA THR A 84 21.68 9.11 11.13
C THR A 84 20.86 10.32 10.70
N THR A 85 20.23 10.23 9.53
CA THR A 85 19.13 11.12 9.15
C THR A 85 17.84 10.64 9.82
N ALA A 86 17.26 11.47 10.68
CA ALA A 86 15.93 11.21 11.25
C ALA A 86 14.91 11.07 10.11
N SER A 87 13.99 10.11 10.22
CA SER A 87 13.18 9.71 9.07
C SER A 87 11.85 9.09 9.47
N THR A 88 10.89 9.09 8.57
CA THR A 88 9.55 8.56 8.82
C THR A 88 9.00 7.85 7.62
N ILE A 89 8.34 6.72 7.86
CA ILE A 89 7.71 5.91 6.82
C ILE A 89 6.23 6.26 6.75
N LEU A 90 5.78 6.65 5.56
CA LEU A 90 4.38 6.91 5.26
C LEU A 90 3.87 5.90 4.23
N LYS A 91 2.70 5.32 4.49
CA LYS A 91 1.95 4.54 3.53
C LYS A 91 1.03 5.43 2.72
N LEU A 92 1.28 5.52 1.42
CA LEU A 92 0.42 6.15 0.44
C LEU A 92 -0.37 5.07 -0.31
N GLU A 93 -1.69 5.09 -0.21
CA GLU A 93 -2.56 4.11 -0.87
C GLU A 93 -3.82 4.75 -1.45
N LYS A 94 -4.40 4.12 -2.47
CA LYS A 94 -5.71 4.51 -3.03
C LYS A 94 -6.72 3.40 -2.82
N ARG A 95 -7.72 3.69 -1.98
CA ARG A 95 -8.96 2.90 -1.88
C ARG A 95 -10.05 3.64 -2.64
N LEU A 96 -11.23 3.84 -2.04
CA LEU A 96 -12.21 4.80 -2.54
C LEU A 96 -11.68 6.24 -2.58
N ARG A 97 -10.72 6.55 -1.71
CA ARG A 97 -10.01 7.82 -1.62
C ARG A 97 -8.53 7.54 -1.39
N ILE A 98 -7.71 8.53 -1.70
CA ILE A 98 -6.28 8.51 -1.35
C ILE A 98 -6.15 8.63 0.16
N SER A 99 -5.26 7.83 0.75
CA SER A 99 -4.92 7.88 2.16
C SER A 99 -3.40 7.97 2.30
N LEU A 100 -2.98 8.70 3.34
CA LEU A 100 -1.60 8.82 3.76
C LEU A 100 -1.60 8.61 5.27
N LYS A 101 -0.90 7.59 5.75
CA LYS A 101 -0.92 7.15 7.15
C LYS A 101 0.40 6.49 7.51
N TYR A 102 0.65 6.25 8.79
CA TYR A 102 1.72 5.36 9.21
C TYR A 102 1.39 3.91 8.84
N PRO A 103 2.38 3.10 8.42
CA PRO A 103 2.15 1.71 8.10
C PRO A 103 1.84 0.89 9.37
N THR A 104 1.10 -0.21 9.21
CA THR A 104 0.90 -1.21 10.27
C THR A 104 1.96 -2.30 10.12
N ILE A 105 2.87 -2.37 11.09
CA ILE A 105 4.03 -3.29 11.11
C ILE A 105 3.67 -4.53 11.95
N PRO A 106 4.08 -5.76 11.55
CA PRO A 106 4.90 -6.10 10.39
C PRO A 106 4.12 -6.34 9.09
N ASP A 107 2.79 -6.42 9.16
CA ASP A 107 1.93 -6.86 8.04
C ASP A 107 2.19 -6.14 6.71
N GLU A 108 2.49 -4.84 6.76
CA GLU A 108 2.72 -4.01 5.58
C GLU A 108 4.19 -3.98 5.10
N LEU A 109 5.07 -4.79 5.69
CA LEU A 109 6.49 -4.93 5.28
C LEU A 109 6.83 -6.33 4.72
N ILE A 110 5.83 -7.21 4.57
CA ILE A 110 6.05 -8.61 4.19
C ILE A 110 6.41 -8.76 2.70
N ASP A 111 5.69 -8.08 1.81
CA ASP A 111 5.85 -8.18 0.36
C ASP A 111 6.13 -6.79 -0.22
N VAL A 112 7.41 -6.40 -0.19
CA VAL A 112 7.89 -5.07 -0.56
C VAL A 112 9.00 -5.13 -1.61
N TYR A 113 8.99 -4.18 -2.54
CA TYR A 113 9.92 -4.06 -3.66
C TYR A 113 10.49 -2.66 -3.72
N ASP A 114 11.79 -2.51 -3.91
CA ASP A 114 12.44 -1.21 -3.93
C ASP A 114 12.18 -0.49 -5.26
N ILE A 115 11.83 0.80 -5.19
CA ILE A 115 11.69 1.69 -6.35
C ILE A 115 12.84 2.69 -6.29
N PRO A 116 13.90 2.53 -7.10
CA PRO A 116 15.06 3.40 -7.01
C PRO A 116 14.73 4.84 -7.40
N LEU A 117 15.23 5.79 -6.60
CA LEU A 117 15.12 7.22 -6.89
C LEU A 117 16.05 7.62 -8.03
N THR A 118 15.68 8.65 -8.79
CA THR A 118 16.53 9.18 -9.87
C THR A 118 17.72 9.93 -9.25
N PRO A 119 18.97 9.56 -9.55
CA PRO A 119 20.14 10.25 -9.03
C PRO A 119 20.12 11.74 -9.35
N ASN A 120 20.54 12.58 -8.39
CA ASN A 120 20.63 14.04 -8.52
C ASN A 120 19.30 14.75 -8.84
N LYS A 121 18.16 14.08 -8.62
CA LYS A 121 16.83 14.68 -8.78
C LYS A 121 16.07 14.53 -7.46
N PRO A 122 16.24 15.49 -6.53
CA PRO A 122 15.52 15.48 -5.26
C PRO A 122 14.01 15.36 -5.48
N LEU A 123 13.37 14.54 -4.67
CA LEU A 123 11.94 14.27 -4.76
C LEU A 123 11.32 14.49 -3.38
N THR A 124 10.21 15.22 -3.34
CA THR A 124 9.42 15.44 -2.12
C THR A 124 8.05 14.84 -2.28
N LEU A 125 7.32 14.64 -1.17
CA LEU A 125 5.98 14.07 -1.22
C LEU A 125 4.98 15.00 -1.92
N ASN A 126 5.11 16.32 -1.72
CA ASN A 126 4.34 17.34 -2.44
C ASN A 126 4.59 17.25 -3.94
N ARG A 127 5.86 17.12 -4.38
CA ARG A 127 6.19 16.95 -5.80
C ARG A 127 5.60 15.65 -6.34
N LEU A 128 5.81 14.52 -5.65
CA LEU A 128 5.34 13.20 -6.06
C LEU A 128 3.83 13.20 -6.36
N ILE A 129 3.03 13.77 -5.45
CA ILE A 129 1.57 13.79 -5.56
C ILE A 129 1.09 14.89 -6.52
N SER A 130 1.68 16.09 -6.48
CA SER A 130 1.22 17.20 -7.33
C SER A 130 1.46 16.92 -8.81
N VAL A 131 2.60 16.34 -9.19
CA VAL A 131 2.90 15.96 -10.58
C VAL A 131 1.91 14.90 -11.04
N ALA A 132 1.80 13.80 -10.30
CA ALA A 132 0.90 12.71 -10.66
C ALA A 132 -0.55 13.18 -10.79
N SER A 133 -1.04 14.00 -9.86
CA SER A 133 -2.41 14.52 -9.90
C SER A 133 -2.67 15.58 -10.98
N SER A 134 -1.62 16.26 -11.45
CA SER A 134 -1.73 17.23 -12.56
C SER A 134 -1.83 16.56 -13.93
N VAL A 135 -1.23 15.37 -14.07
CA VAL A 135 -1.21 14.59 -15.32
C VAL A 135 -2.38 13.61 -15.38
N ASP A 136 -2.60 12.84 -14.30
CA ASP A 136 -3.69 11.88 -14.23
C ASP A 136 -5.01 12.56 -13.80
N LYS A 137 -5.87 12.84 -14.78
CA LYS A 137 -7.21 13.42 -14.56
C LYS A 137 -8.12 12.54 -13.69
N LYS A 138 -7.79 11.26 -13.51
CA LYS A 138 -8.54 10.28 -12.70
C LYS A 138 -7.87 10.01 -11.35
N PHE A 139 -6.78 10.72 -11.01
CA PHE A 139 -5.96 10.50 -9.82
C PHE A 139 -6.77 10.35 -8.52
N TYR A 140 -7.78 11.22 -8.32
CA TYR A 140 -8.62 11.21 -7.11
C TYR A 140 -9.88 10.33 -7.19
N ARG A 141 -10.22 9.79 -8.36
CA ARG A 141 -11.41 8.95 -8.57
C ARG A 141 -11.01 7.48 -8.43
N PHE A 142 -11.89 6.63 -7.90
CA PHE A 142 -11.69 5.18 -7.93
C PHE A 142 -12.77 4.54 -8.81
N ASP A 143 -12.36 3.70 -9.75
CA ASP A 143 -13.28 3.03 -10.68
C ASP A 143 -12.62 1.78 -11.29
N VAL A 144 -12.96 0.60 -10.77
CA VAL A 144 -12.40 -0.66 -11.26
C VAL A 144 -12.91 -0.99 -12.67
N GLY A 145 -14.13 -0.60 -13.04
CA GLY A 145 -14.67 -0.84 -14.38
C GLY A 145 -13.97 -0.03 -15.48
N ALA A 146 -13.26 1.03 -15.08
CA ALA A 146 -12.43 1.85 -15.95
C ALA A 146 -10.91 1.63 -15.74
N ASN A 147 -10.52 0.52 -15.07
CA ASN A 147 -9.13 0.21 -14.69
C ASN A 147 -8.44 1.38 -13.96
N ASN A 148 -9.13 1.99 -13.02
CA ASN A 148 -8.61 3.06 -12.17
C ASN A 148 -8.67 2.61 -10.71
N THR A 149 -7.67 1.81 -10.33
CA THR A 149 -7.60 1.03 -9.09
C THR A 149 -6.43 1.49 -8.20
N CYS A 150 -6.18 0.77 -7.11
CA CYS A 150 -4.97 0.95 -6.31
C CYS A 150 -3.68 0.65 -7.09
N GLN A 151 -3.71 -0.36 -7.96
CA GLN A 151 -2.54 -0.80 -8.73
C GLN A 151 -2.17 0.24 -9.80
N THR A 152 -3.13 0.63 -10.65
CA THR A 152 -2.88 1.67 -11.66
C THR A 152 -2.53 3.02 -11.05
N PHE A 153 -3.01 3.30 -9.82
CA PHE A 153 -2.60 4.50 -9.10
C PHE A 153 -1.12 4.48 -8.71
N VAL A 154 -0.62 3.36 -8.18
CA VAL A 154 0.79 3.22 -7.83
C VAL A 154 1.66 3.24 -9.09
N GLU A 155 1.28 2.47 -10.12
CA GLU A 155 1.96 2.47 -11.42
C GLU A 155 2.04 3.89 -12.01
N ASN A 156 0.91 4.61 -12.10
CA ASN A 156 0.87 5.98 -12.61
C ASN A 156 1.77 6.93 -11.81
N ILE A 157 1.80 6.83 -10.47
CA ILE A 157 2.67 7.67 -9.66
C ILE A 157 4.15 7.43 -10.03
N ILE A 158 4.55 6.18 -10.19
CA ILE A 158 5.93 5.79 -10.51
C ILE A 158 6.30 6.25 -11.92
N ASP A 159 5.45 5.98 -12.91
CA ASP A 159 5.70 6.34 -14.29
C ASP A 159 5.73 7.85 -14.49
N ILE A 160 4.70 8.58 -14.02
CA ILE A 160 4.58 10.03 -14.21
C ILE A 160 5.72 10.80 -13.51
N ASN A 161 6.23 10.31 -12.38
CA ASN A 161 7.38 10.92 -11.70
C ASN A 161 8.73 10.53 -12.33
N GLY A 162 8.75 9.69 -13.36
CA GLY A 162 9.95 9.25 -14.06
C GLY A 162 10.79 8.28 -13.25
N LEU A 163 10.16 7.49 -12.38
CA LEU A 163 10.83 6.50 -11.53
C LEU A 163 10.91 5.13 -12.20
N MET A 164 9.99 4.83 -13.13
CA MET A 164 9.96 3.55 -13.85
C MET A 164 11.30 3.18 -14.52
N PRO A 165 12.00 4.09 -15.22
CA PRO A 165 13.28 3.76 -15.86
C PRO A 165 14.41 3.37 -14.89
N ASN A 166 14.27 3.70 -13.60
CA ASN A 166 15.27 3.34 -12.60
C ASN A 166 15.08 1.89 -12.09
N ILE A 167 13.95 1.25 -12.40
CA ILE A 167 13.64 -0.10 -11.95
C ILE A 167 14.25 -1.10 -12.94
N VAL A 168 15.37 -1.68 -12.56
CA VAL A 168 16.07 -2.72 -13.34
C VAL A 168 15.70 -4.14 -12.92
N ASP A 169 15.16 -4.30 -11.71
CA ASP A 169 14.73 -5.61 -11.21
C ASP A 169 13.41 -6.04 -11.86
N GLN A 170 13.43 -7.16 -12.56
CA GLN A 170 12.27 -7.69 -13.25
C GLN A 170 11.16 -8.09 -12.28
N THR A 171 11.50 -8.49 -11.05
CA THR A 171 10.51 -8.88 -10.03
C THR A 171 9.64 -7.68 -9.66
N THR A 172 10.28 -6.53 -9.42
CA THR A 172 9.62 -5.25 -9.14
C THR A 172 8.78 -4.78 -10.32
N LEU A 173 9.31 -4.86 -11.55
CA LEU A 173 8.53 -4.53 -12.76
C LEU A 173 7.29 -5.40 -12.88
N ASN A 174 7.40 -6.70 -12.66
CA ASN A 174 6.26 -7.63 -12.70
C ASN A 174 5.25 -7.33 -11.59
N ALA A 175 5.70 -6.95 -10.40
CA ALA A 175 4.85 -6.59 -9.27
C ALA A 175 4.06 -5.29 -9.50
N LEU A 176 4.52 -4.42 -10.40
CA LEU A 176 3.84 -3.18 -10.78
C LEU A 176 2.75 -3.37 -11.83
N ILE A 177 2.78 -4.46 -12.61
CA ILE A 177 1.81 -4.70 -13.69
C ILE A 177 0.41 -4.78 -13.09
N PRO A 178 -0.50 -3.86 -13.44
CA PRO A 178 -1.87 -3.93 -12.96
C PRO A 178 -2.61 -5.12 -13.56
N ILE A 179 -3.46 -5.69 -12.72
CA ILE A 179 -4.45 -6.69 -13.10
C ILE A 179 -5.56 -6.01 -13.90
N ASP A 180 -6.08 -6.69 -14.93
CA ASP A 180 -7.23 -6.22 -15.71
C ASP A 180 -8.53 -6.34 -14.91
N GLY A 181 -8.74 -5.35 -14.03
CA GLY A 181 -9.92 -5.25 -13.18
C GLY A 181 -11.23 -5.18 -13.97
N LYS A 182 -11.22 -4.58 -15.16
CA LYS A 182 -12.37 -4.50 -16.06
C LYS A 182 -12.74 -5.88 -16.58
N ALA A 183 -11.78 -6.66 -17.06
CA ALA A 183 -12.03 -8.03 -17.49
C ALA A 183 -12.55 -8.89 -16.33
N LEU A 184 -11.92 -8.81 -15.15
CA LEU A 184 -12.37 -9.52 -13.95
C LEU A 184 -13.79 -9.14 -13.52
N ILE A 185 -14.15 -7.85 -13.54
CA ILE A 185 -15.51 -7.43 -13.16
C ILE A 185 -16.52 -7.79 -14.23
N SER A 186 -16.15 -7.83 -15.50
CA SER A 186 -17.07 -8.18 -16.58
C SER A 186 -17.61 -9.61 -16.44
N SER A 187 -16.85 -10.53 -15.83
CA SER A 187 -17.29 -11.91 -15.57
C SER A 187 -18.41 -11.99 -14.53
N LEU A 188 -18.58 -10.95 -13.70
CA LEU A 188 -19.64 -10.83 -12.71
C LEU A 188 -21.02 -10.57 -13.33
N GLY A 189 -21.08 -10.28 -14.64
CA GLY A 189 -22.30 -10.05 -15.39
C GLY A 189 -22.95 -8.68 -15.16
N ARG A 190 -24.08 -8.41 -15.85
CA ARG A 190 -24.77 -7.10 -15.86
C ARG A 190 -25.53 -6.74 -14.57
N ARG A 191 -25.41 -7.53 -13.50
CA ARG A 191 -26.15 -7.25 -12.26
C ARG A 191 -25.50 -6.05 -11.55
N SER A 192 -26.16 -4.90 -11.59
CA SER A 192 -25.70 -3.62 -11.01
C SER A 192 -25.27 -3.72 -9.54
N ASN A 193 -25.80 -4.68 -8.80
CA ASN A 193 -25.47 -4.90 -7.38
C ASN A 193 -24.06 -5.51 -7.22
N ILE A 194 -23.62 -6.34 -8.17
CA ILE A 194 -22.31 -7.01 -8.11
C ILE A 194 -21.19 -6.05 -8.52
N VAL A 195 -21.42 -5.19 -9.51
CA VAL A 195 -20.48 -4.12 -9.90
C VAL A 195 -20.30 -3.10 -8.76
N LYS A 196 -21.37 -2.79 -8.01
CA LYS A 196 -21.29 -1.96 -6.80
C LYS A 196 -20.49 -2.65 -5.69
N VAL A 197 -20.61 -3.97 -5.50
CA VAL A 197 -19.80 -4.72 -4.54
C VAL A 197 -18.33 -4.72 -4.96
N ALA A 198 -18.02 -4.98 -6.24
CA ALA A 198 -16.68 -4.90 -6.83
C ALA A 198 -16.01 -3.54 -6.66
N THR A 199 -16.77 -2.45 -6.80
CA THR A 199 -16.26 -1.09 -6.62
C THR A 199 -16.11 -0.70 -5.13
N ASN A 200 -16.85 -1.35 -4.21
CA ASN A 200 -16.85 -1.06 -2.77
C ASN A 200 -16.04 -2.06 -1.92
N LEU A 201 -15.33 -2.98 -2.57
CA LEU A 201 -14.89 -4.25 -1.99
C LEU A 201 -13.84 -4.11 -0.86
N GLY A 202 -13.14 -2.98 -0.78
CA GLY A 202 -12.24 -2.70 0.36
C GLY A 202 -12.84 -1.90 1.53
N ALA A 203 -14.03 -1.27 1.38
CA ALA A 203 -14.53 -0.30 2.37
C ALA A 203 -15.95 -0.57 2.89
N LYS A 204 -16.76 -1.37 2.20
CA LYS A 204 -18.12 -1.73 2.67
C LYS A 204 -18.27 -3.20 3.05
N LEU A 205 -17.32 -4.06 2.67
CA LEU A 205 -17.37 -5.47 3.07
C LEU A 205 -17.05 -5.66 4.55
N ASP A 206 -16.14 -4.86 5.11
CA ASP A 206 -15.98 -4.79 6.58
C ASP A 206 -17.32 -4.48 7.25
N LYS A 207 -18.07 -3.50 6.73
CA LYS A 207 -19.37 -3.15 7.30
C LYS A 207 -20.40 -4.29 7.16
N LEU A 208 -20.50 -4.95 6.01
CA LEU A 208 -21.48 -6.01 5.78
C LEU A 208 -21.15 -7.32 6.55
N VAL A 209 -19.87 -7.67 6.65
CA VAL A 209 -19.40 -8.91 7.31
C VAL A 209 -19.36 -8.74 8.83
N PHE A 210 -18.94 -7.58 9.33
CA PHE A 210 -18.85 -7.32 10.77
C PHE A 210 -20.16 -6.82 11.41
N ASP A 211 -21.07 -6.13 10.69
CA ASP A 211 -22.41 -5.81 11.21
C ASP A 211 -23.33 -7.05 11.34
N HIS A 212 -23.03 -8.15 10.64
CA HIS A 212 -23.80 -9.40 10.72
C HIS A 212 -23.18 -10.46 11.64
N LYS A 213 -22.20 -10.09 12.48
CA LYS A 213 -21.57 -10.97 13.50
C LYS A 213 -21.05 -12.31 12.95
N LEU A 214 -20.75 -12.41 11.66
CA LEU A 214 -20.09 -13.59 11.12
C LEU A 214 -18.63 -13.56 11.59
N LYS A 215 -18.28 -14.43 12.55
CA LYS A 215 -16.90 -14.58 13.02
C LYS A 215 -16.11 -15.38 12.00
N TRP A 216 -15.29 -14.72 11.19
CA TRP A 216 -14.36 -15.39 10.27
C TRP A 216 -12.96 -15.47 10.90
N LYS A 217 -12.33 -16.63 10.79
CA LYS A 217 -10.95 -16.86 11.22
C LYS A 217 -10.03 -16.08 10.26
N LYS A 218 -9.24 -15.13 10.77
CA LYS A 218 -8.19 -14.46 9.98
C LYS A 218 -7.35 -15.55 9.31
N SER A 219 -7.16 -15.44 8.00
CA SER A 219 -6.19 -16.27 7.27
C SER A 219 -4.85 -16.13 7.97
N GLN A 220 -4.23 -17.27 8.30
CA GLN A 220 -2.91 -17.26 8.91
C GLN A 220 -1.95 -16.54 7.95
N PRO A 221 -1.01 -15.73 8.47
CA PRO A 221 0.08 -15.22 7.63
C PRO A 221 0.72 -16.42 6.94
N LYS A 222 0.77 -16.42 5.61
CA LYS A 222 1.60 -17.39 4.90
C LYS A 222 3.04 -17.08 5.31
N GLU A 223 3.82 -18.10 5.65
CA GLU A 223 5.25 -17.93 5.91
C GLU A 223 5.90 -17.35 4.65
N PHE A 224 6.47 -16.16 4.75
CA PHE A 224 7.23 -15.54 3.68
C PHE A 224 8.59 -15.09 4.21
N VAL A 225 9.60 -15.19 3.35
CA VAL A 225 10.97 -14.79 3.65
C VAL A 225 11.05 -13.28 3.64
N VAL A 226 11.18 -12.69 4.84
CA VAL A 226 11.53 -11.29 5.02
C VAL A 226 12.90 -11.07 4.39
N LEU A 227 12.96 -10.21 3.36
CA LEU A 227 14.17 -9.63 2.79
C LEU A 227 15.16 -10.62 2.14
N ARG A 228 14.97 -10.94 0.85
CA ARG A 228 16.12 -11.27 -0.02
C ARG A 228 16.90 -9.98 -0.31
N ASN A 229 17.67 -9.55 0.69
CA ASN A 229 18.94 -8.80 0.58
C ASN A 229 19.54 -8.48 1.96
N VAL A 230 18.99 -9.02 3.05
CA VAL A 230 19.68 -9.07 4.34
C VAL A 230 19.74 -10.53 4.76
N ASN A 231 20.95 -11.09 4.86
CA ASN A 231 21.16 -12.35 5.58
C ASN A 231 20.85 -12.09 7.06
N VAL A 232 19.57 -12.19 7.45
CA VAL A 232 19.17 -12.20 8.85
C VAL A 232 19.25 -13.64 9.32
N THR A 233 20.47 -14.09 9.63
CA THR A 233 20.69 -15.35 10.32
C THR A 233 20.47 -15.13 11.82
N GLY A 234 19.25 -15.37 12.32
CA GLY A 234 18.99 -15.49 13.76
C GLY A 234 17.56 -15.18 14.19
N SER A 235 16.99 -16.04 15.04
CA SER A 235 15.70 -15.82 15.73
C SER A 235 15.70 -14.60 16.66
N GLU A 236 16.88 -14.11 17.04
CA GLU A 236 17.05 -12.93 17.90
C GLU A 236 16.66 -11.61 17.19
N SER A 237 16.84 -11.51 15.88
CA SER A 237 16.57 -10.28 15.12
C SER A 237 15.08 -10.07 14.86
N ILE A 238 14.31 -11.15 14.71
CA ILE A 238 12.85 -11.10 14.57
C ILE A 238 12.21 -10.63 15.87
N ASN A 239 12.71 -11.09 17.02
CA ASN A 239 12.26 -10.64 18.33
C ASN A 239 12.62 -9.16 18.59
N ALA A 240 13.77 -8.69 18.11
CA ALA A 240 14.15 -7.28 18.20
C ALA A 240 13.20 -6.37 17.38
N ILE A 241 12.85 -6.77 16.15
CA ILE A 241 11.89 -6.02 15.31
C ILE A 241 10.49 -6.01 15.95
N TYR A 242 10.06 -7.14 16.51
CA TYR A 242 8.77 -7.26 17.19
C TYR A 242 8.71 -6.39 18.45
N ASN A 243 9.79 -6.38 19.25
CA ASN A 243 9.88 -5.55 20.46
C ASN A 243 9.97 -4.06 20.12
N ALA A 244 10.72 -3.67 19.08
CA ALA A 244 10.78 -2.28 18.62
C ALA A 244 9.42 -1.80 18.07
N ALA A 245 8.69 -2.66 17.37
CA ALA A 245 7.33 -2.36 16.90
C ALA A 245 6.33 -2.20 18.06
N LEU A 246 6.45 -3.02 19.11
CA LEU A 246 5.65 -2.91 20.35
C LEU A 246 5.99 -1.63 21.14
N GLU A 247 7.27 -1.28 21.26
CA GLU A 247 7.69 -0.02 21.89
C GLU A 247 7.20 1.22 21.12
N LEU A 248 7.11 1.15 19.79
CA LEU A 248 6.51 2.19 18.96
C LEU A 248 4.99 2.31 19.15
N GLU A 249 4.31 1.21 19.47
CA GLU A 249 2.86 1.18 19.74
C GLU A 249 2.54 1.69 21.16
N GLU A 250 3.38 1.37 22.15
CA GLU A 250 3.26 1.89 23.52
C GLU A 250 3.66 3.37 23.66
N ASN A 251 4.62 3.84 22.86
CA ASN A 251 5.10 5.23 22.91
C ASN A 251 4.49 6.15 21.85
N ALA A 252 3.53 5.67 21.04
CA ALA A 252 2.76 6.54 20.18
C ALA A 252 2.02 7.57 21.05
N PRO A 253 2.34 8.87 20.96
CA PRO A 253 1.62 9.87 21.74
C PRO A 253 0.15 9.78 21.36
N LEU A 254 -0.73 9.77 22.36
CA LEU A 254 -2.17 10.00 22.21
C LEU A 254 -2.41 11.36 21.54
N LEU A 255 -2.22 11.43 20.22
CA LEU A 255 -2.49 12.58 19.35
C LEU A 255 -4.00 12.67 19.05
N LEU A 256 -4.82 12.46 20.07
CA LEU A 256 -6.28 12.64 20.02
C LEU A 256 -6.76 13.84 20.83
N ASP A 257 -5.92 14.46 21.67
CA ASP A 257 -6.28 15.65 22.45
C ASP A 257 -5.42 16.88 22.11
N TYR A 258 -5.63 17.46 20.93
CA TYR A 258 -5.40 18.89 20.74
C TYR A 258 -6.30 19.44 19.63
N ILE A 259 -7.58 19.60 19.96
CA ILE A 259 -8.48 20.53 19.27
C ILE A 259 -8.49 21.79 20.12
N PRO A 260 -7.85 22.90 19.71
CA PRO A 260 -8.14 24.19 20.33
C PRO A 260 -9.57 24.58 19.94
N ARG A 261 -10.39 24.91 20.95
CA ARG A 261 -11.69 25.56 20.77
C ARG A 261 -11.51 26.98 20.24
#